data_AF-A0A7J7RM61-F1
#
_entry.id   AF-A0A7J7RM61-F1
#
_cell.length_a   1.000
_cell.length_b   1.000
_cell.length_c   1.000
_cell.angle_alpha   90.00
_cell.angle_beta   90.00
_cell.angle_gamma   90.00
#
_symmetry.space_group_name_H-M   'P 1'
#
loop_
_entity.id
_entity.type
_entity.pdbx_description
1 polymer ?
#
loop_
_entity_poly.entity_id
_entity_poly.type
_entity_poly.pdbx_seq_one_letter_code
_entity_poly.pdbx_strand_id
1 'polypeptide(L)'
;MNEAKEALRSIEQKYKLFQQQQFTFVGALEHCRENAHDKIRPIASIEQCRLQVQSYMEHYCTNSTDHRILLMFLDICTELSRLCQRFETLHAGTPITNNFLDKCKTLVSQSNDLSSLRAKYPHDVVNHLSCDEARNHYGGVVSLIPIILDLMKEWIAHSEKLPRKALQHGAT
;
A
#
# COMPACT_ATOMS: atom_id res chain seq x y z
N MET A 1 16.35 1.84 14.58
CA MET A 1 16.49 2.52 13.27
C MET A 1 16.95 1.57 12.16
N ASN A 2 18.05 0.81 12.33
CA ASN A 2 18.54 -0.12 11.28
C ASN A 2 17.51 -1.18 10.88
N GLU A 3 16.87 -1.84 11.85
CA GLU A 3 15.81 -2.83 11.59
C GLU A 3 14.62 -2.25 10.81
N ALA A 4 14.30 -0.98 11.02
CA ALA A 4 13.21 -0.28 10.33
C ALA A 4 13.55 -0.04 8.85
N LYS A 5 14.82 0.28 8.56
CA LYS A 5 15.33 0.41 7.18
C LYS A 5 15.40 -0.94 6.47
N GLU A 6 15.78 -2.00 7.16
CA GLU A 6 15.80 -3.34 6.61
C GLU A 6 14.38 -3.82 6.29
N ALA A 7 13.42 -3.56 7.19
CA ALA A 7 12.01 -3.83 6.94
C ALA A 7 11.50 -3.05 5.71
N LEU A 8 11.80 -1.75 5.61
CA LEU A 8 11.43 -0.96 4.43
C LEU A 8 12.03 -1.54 3.15
N ARG A 9 13.33 -1.88 3.16
CA ARG A 9 14.01 -2.47 1.99
C ARG A 9 13.39 -3.80 1.57
N SER A 10 12.97 -4.63 2.54
CA SER A 10 12.29 -5.90 2.25
C SER A 10 10.94 -5.66 1.58
N ILE A 11 10.15 -4.69 2.07
CA ILE A 11 8.88 -4.29 1.44
C ILE A 11 9.11 -3.74 0.04
N GLU A 12 10.15 -2.93 -0.18
CA GLU A 12 10.49 -2.43 -1.53
C GLU A 12 10.82 -3.56 -2.51
N GLN A 13 11.55 -4.58 -2.06
CA GLN A 13 11.86 -5.75 -2.89
C GLN A 13 10.59 -6.52 -3.25
N LYS A 14 9.68 -6.74 -2.29
CA LYS A 14 8.37 -7.35 -2.55
C LYS A 14 7.54 -6.51 -3.51
N TYR A 15 7.50 -5.19 -3.30
CA TYR A 15 6.79 -4.28 -4.17
C TYR A 15 7.35 -4.28 -5.59
N LYS A 16 8.66 -4.39 -5.77
CA LYS A 16 9.27 -4.53 -7.11
C LYS A 16 8.80 -5.79 -7.84
N LEU A 17 8.66 -6.91 -7.13
CA LEU A 17 8.10 -8.15 -7.68
C LEU A 17 6.60 -8.02 -7.99
N PHE A 18 5.85 -7.34 -7.11
CA PHE A 18 4.45 -7.03 -7.33
C PHE A 18 4.25 -6.14 -8.56
N GLN A 19 5.09 -5.12 -8.71
CA GLN A 19 5.05 -4.18 -9.83
C GLN A 19 5.27 -4.88 -11.17
N GLN A 20 6.14 -5.89 -11.23
CA GLN A 20 6.32 -6.72 -12.43
C GLN A 20 5.06 -7.52 -12.82
N GLN A 21 4.16 -7.76 -11.87
CA GLN A 21 2.92 -8.53 -12.03
C GLN A 21 1.67 -7.64 -11.91
N GLN A 22 1.82 -6.33 -12.05
CA GLN A 22 0.74 -5.37 -11.85
C GLN A 22 -0.42 -5.57 -12.85
N PHE A 23 -0.14 -6.01 -14.07
CA PHE A 23 -1.19 -6.36 -15.03
C PHE A 23 -2.02 -7.55 -14.55
N THR A 24 -1.36 -8.59 -14.05
CA THR A 24 -2.01 -9.75 -13.44
C THR A 24 -2.85 -9.34 -12.23
N PHE A 25 -2.37 -8.39 -11.42
CA PHE A 25 -3.14 -7.85 -10.30
C PHE A 25 -4.44 -7.19 -10.78
N VAL A 26 -4.38 -6.35 -11.81
CA VAL A 26 -5.59 -5.67 -12.28
C VAL A 26 -6.58 -6.64 -12.94
N GLY A 27 -6.10 -7.58 -13.76
CA GLY A 27 -6.96 -8.64 -14.29
C GLY A 27 -7.63 -9.48 -13.18
N ALA A 28 -6.89 -9.75 -12.10
CA ALA A 28 -7.44 -10.43 -10.93
C ALA A 28 -8.53 -9.62 -10.22
N LEU A 29 -8.39 -8.29 -10.13
CA LEU A 29 -9.44 -7.41 -9.60
C LEU A 29 -10.67 -7.38 -10.51
N GLU A 30 -10.49 -7.40 -11.83
CA GLU A 30 -11.59 -7.49 -12.81
C GLU A 30 -12.37 -8.79 -12.65
N HIS A 31 -11.68 -9.93 -12.61
CA HIS A 31 -12.33 -11.23 -12.39
C HIS A 31 -13.07 -11.28 -11.05
N CYS A 32 -12.53 -10.66 -9.99
CA CYS A 32 -13.24 -10.53 -8.71
C CYS A 32 -14.56 -9.75 -8.85
N ARG A 33 -14.55 -8.63 -9.58
CA ARG A 33 -15.75 -7.79 -9.80
C ARG A 33 -16.79 -8.46 -10.68
N GLU A 34 -16.37 -9.15 -11.74
CA GLU A 34 -17.28 -9.89 -12.61
C GLU A 34 -18.04 -10.96 -11.81
N ASN A 35 -17.33 -11.70 -10.97
CA ASN A 35 -17.89 -12.74 -10.13
C ASN A 35 -18.78 -12.21 -9.01
N ALA A 36 -18.45 -11.05 -8.42
CA ALA A 36 -19.27 -10.38 -7.41
C ALA A 36 -20.53 -9.70 -7.99
N HIS A 37 -20.69 -9.68 -9.32
CA HIS A 37 -21.76 -8.96 -10.05
C HIS A 37 -21.82 -7.45 -9.74
N ASP A 38 -20.78 -6.88 -9.13
CA ASP A 38 -20.66 -5.47 -8.77
C ASP A 38 -19.77 -4.74 -9.78
N LYS A 39 -20.26 -4.67 -11.04
CA LYS A 39 -19.56 -3.99 -12.14
C LYS A 39 -19.56 -2.46 -12.03
N ILE A 40 -20.28 -1.90 -11.04
CA ILE A 40 -20.53 -0.45 -10.96
C ILE A 40 -19.65 0.20 -9.89
N ARG A 41 -19.31 -0.50 -8.79
CA ARG A 41 -18.53 0.12 -7.71
C ARG A 41 -17.03 -0.12 -7.89
N PRO A 42 -16.20 0.94 -7.80
CA PRO A 42 -14.76 0.79 -7.77
C PRO A 42 -14.32 0.16 -6.44
N ILE A 43 -13.18 -0.54 -6.46
CA ILE A 43 -12.52 -0.98 -5.23
C ILE A 43 -11.87 0.26 -4.61
N ALA A 44 -12.57 0.85 -3.65
CA ALA A 44 -12.20 2.12 -3.06
C ALA A 44 -11.40 1.97 -1.77
N SER A 45 -11.28 0.77 -1.18
CA SER A 45 -10.53 0.56 0.07
C SER A 45 -9.80 -0.78 0.13
N ILE A 46 -8.83 -0.90 1.05
CA ILE A 46 -8.16 -2.18 1.34
C ILE A 46 -9.17 -3.21 1.82
N GLU A 47 -10.15 -2.81 2.64
CA GLU A 47 -11.15 -3.74 3.16
C GLU A 47 -12.06 -4.27 2.06
N GLN A 48 -12.50 -3.41 1.13
CA GLN A 48 -13.26 -3.86 -0.02
C GLN A 48 -12.44 -4.83 -0.89
N CYS A 49 -11.16 -4.55 -1.09
CA CYS A 49 -10.25 -5.48 -1.77
C CYS A 49 -10.20 -6.82 -1.01
N ARG A 50 -9.98 -6.81 0.30
CA ARG A 50 -9.93 -8.03 1.13
C ARG A 50 -11.23 -8.83 1.06
N LEU A 51 -12.38 -8.18 1.20
CA LEU A 51 -13.68 -8.84 1.15
C LEU A 51 -13.95 -9.46 -0.22
N GLN A 52 -13.60 -8.75 -1.31
CA GLN A 52 -13.72 -9.29 -2.65
C GLN A 52 -12.79 -10.49 -2.88
N VAL A 53 -11.54 -10.40 -2.40
CA VAL A 53 -10.59 -11.52 -2.43
C VAL A 53 -11.14 -12.71 -1.67
N GLN A 54 -11.65 -12.51 -0.46
CA GLN A 54 -12.23 -13.59 0.34
C GLN A 54 -13.45 -14.22 -0.33
N SER A 55 -14.38 -13.39 -0.83
CA SER A 55 -15.56 -13.87 -1.56
C SER A 55 -15.17 -14.66 -2.82
N TYR A 56 -14.16 -14.19 -3.55
CA TYR A 56 -13.62 -14.87 -4.71
C TYR A 56 -12.97 -16.21 -4.35
N MET A 57 -12.22 -16.27 -3.24
CA MET A 57 -11.60 -17.50 -2.71
C MET A 57 -12.64 -18.54 -2.29
N GLU A 58 -13.75 -18.12 -1.69
CA GLU A 58 -14.78 -19.03 -1.19
C GLU A 58 -15.67 -19.60 -2.31
N HIS A 59 -15.93 -18.82 -3.37
CA HIS A 59 -16.99 -19.14 -4.33
C HIS A 59 -16.52 -19.38 -5.78
N TYR A 60 -15.35 -18.89 -6.19
CA TYR A 60 -14.93 -18.85 -7.60
C TYR A 60 -13.51 -19.39 -7.85
N CYS A 61 -12.98 -20.14 -6.88
CA CYS A 61 -11.58 -20.57 -6.76
C CYS A 61 -11.10 -21.51 -7.88
N THR A 62 -10.79 -20.95 -9.05
CA THR A 62 -10.22 -21.71 -10.17
C THR A 62 -8.88 -21.15 -10.68
N ASN A 63 -8.55 -19.89 -10.37
CA ASN A 63 -7.30 -19.25 -10.83
C ASN A 63 -6.32 -18.99 -9.67
N SER A 64 -5.30 -19.85 -9.54
CA SER A 64 -4.25 -19.74 -8.52
C SER A 64 -3.32 -18.53 -8.72
N THR A 65 -3.23 -18.00 -9.94
CA THR A 65 -2.40 -16.82 -10.26
C THR A 65 -3.03 -15.55 -9.69
N ASP A 66 -4.33 -15.38 -9.89
CA ASP A 66 -5.11 -14.26 -9.37
C ASP A 66 -5.04 -14.23 -7.84
N HIS A 67 -5.24 -15.39 -7.23
CA HIS A 67 -5.13 -15.55 -5.79
C HIS A 67 -3.75 -15.11 -5.26
N ARG A 68 -2.67 -15.60 -5.89
CA ARG A 68 -1.30 -15.27 -5.45
C ARG A 68 -1.02 -13.78 -5.53
N ILE A 69 -1.46 -13.08 -6.58
CA ILE A 69 -1.15 -11.66 -6.75
C ILE A 69 -2.02 -10.76 -5.85
N LEU A 70 -3.29 -11.13 -5.63
CA LEU A 70 -4.19 -10.45 -4.71
C LEU A 70 -3.70 -10.56 -3.26
N LEU A 71 -3.26 -11.76 -2.84
CA LEU A 71 -2.65 -11.96 -1.53
C LEU A 71 -1.33 -11.19 -1.39
N MET A 72 -0.51 -11.12 -2.43
CA MET A 72 0.73 -10.35 -2.41
C MET A 72 0.47 -8.86 -2.14
N PHE A 73 -0.59 -8.28 -2.73
CA PHE A 73 -1.00 -6.91 -2.44
C PHE A 73 -1.41 -6.72 -0.97
N LEU A 74 -2.26 -7.62 -0.44
CA LEU A 74 -2.74 -7.55 0.94
C LEU A 74 -1.60 -7.75 1.97
N ASP A 75 -0.65 -8.63 1.65
CA ASP A 75 0.56 -8.87 2.45
C ASP A 75 1.41 -7.59 2.54
N ILE A 76 1.69 -6.96 1.39
CA ILE A 76 2.43 -5.69 1.36
C ILE A 76 1.71 -4.60 2.18
N CYS A 77 0.39 -4.45 2.04
CA CYS A 77 -0.38 -3.49 2.83
C CYS A 77 -0.29 -3.78 4.34
N THR A 78 -0.31 -5.06 4.73
CA THR A 78 -0.16 -5.48 6.12
C THR A 78 1.24 -5.18 6.66
N GLU A 79 2.27 -5.42 5.87
CA GLU A 79 3.65 -5.09 6.24
C GLU A 79 3.88 -3.58 6.37
N LEU A 80 3.28 -2.77 5.49
CA LEU A 80 3.31 -1.31 5.58
C LEU A 80 2.63 -0.82 6.87
N SER A 81 1.47 -1.37 7.24
CA SER A 81 0.82 -1.07 8.53
C SER A 81 1.71 -1.41 9.73
N ARG A 82 2.35 -2.58 9.71
CA ARG A 82 3.31 -2.98 10.77
C ARG A 82 4.53 -2.06 10.81
N LEU A 83 5.01 -1.60 9.65
CA LEU A 83 6.13 -0.66 9.58
C LEU A 83 5.75 0.71 10.15
N CYS A 84 4.52 1.18 9.92
CA CYS A 84 4.01 2.40 10.56
C CYS A 84 4.08 2.27 12.10
N GLN A 85 3.57 1.17 12.65
CA GLN A 85 3.63 0.92 14.10
C GLN A 85 5.07 0.89 14.63
N ARG A 86 6.01 0.31 13.88
CA ARG A 86 7.43 0.33 14.24
C ARG A 86 8.03 1.73 14.24
N PHE A 87 7.61 2.61 13.33
CA PHE A 87 8.07 4.00 13.33
C PHE A 87 7.57 4.78 14.55
N GLU A 88 6.36 4.50 15.04
CA GLU A 88 5.82 5.11 16.25
C GLU A 88 6.63 4.76 17.50
N THR A 89 7.13 3.53 17.58
CA THR A 89 7.91 3.07 18.76
C THR A 89 9.37 3.53 18.74
N LEU A 90 9.89 3.99 17.61
CA LEU A 90 11.31 4.32 17.44
C LEU A 90 11.69 5.74 17.88
N HIS A 91 10.75 6.69 17.89
CA HIS A 91 11.02 8.07 18.31
C HIS A 91 9.71 8.72 18.76
N ALA A 92 9.77 9.63 19.74
CA ALA A 92 8.65 10.45 20.21
C ALA A 92 8.05 11.42 19.15
N GLY A 93 8.40 11.22 17.88
CA GLY A 93 7.94 12.06 16.77
C GLY A 93 8.51 13.48 16.78
N THR A 94 8.41 14.11 15.63
CA THR A 94 8.41 15.57 15.48
C THR A 94 7.13 15.93 14.73
N PRO A 95 6.67 17.18 14.71
CA PRO A 95 5.49 17.54 13.92
C PRO A 95 5.60 17.09 12.45
N ILE A 96 6.81 17.11 11.88
CA ILE A 96 7.08 16.69 10.50
C ILE A 96 6.99 15.17 10.36
N THR A 97 7.73 14.42 11.18
CA THR A 97 7.72 12.93 11.11
C THR A 97 6.39 12.33 11.51
N ASN A 98 5.65 12.96 12.44
CA ASN A 98 4.29 12.57 12.79
C ASN A 98 3.33 12.82 11.63
N ASN A 99 3.45 13.95 10.91
CA ASN A 99 2.62 14.20 9.74
C ASN A 99 2.76 13.13 8.65
N PHE A 100 3.99 12.68 8.37
CA PHE A 100 4.22 11.58 7.43
C PHE A 100 3.59 10.28 7.93
N LEU A 101 3.76 9.98 9.21
CA LEU A 101 3.28 8.73 9.80
C LEU A 101 1.75 8.68 9.89
N ASP A 102 1.10 9.78 10.24
CA ASP A 102 -0.36 9.91 10.28
C ASP A 102 -0.97 9.76 8.88
N LYS A 103 -0.31 10.31 7.85
CA LYS A 103 -0.68 10.07 6.45
C LYS A 103 -0.56 8.59 6.09
N CYS A 104 0.57 7.94 6.40
CA CYS A 104 0.74 6.51 6.13
C CYS A 104 -0.32 5.66 6.80
N LYS A 105 -0.60 5.89 8.09
CA LYS A 105 -1.65 5.19 8.86
C LYS A 105 -3.03 5.36 8.27
N THR A 106 -3.36 6.58 7.85
CA THR A 106 -4.64 6.87 7.18
C THR A 106 -4.75 6.06 5.89
N LEU A 107 -3.69 6.05 5.07
CA LEU A 107 -3.66 5.35 3.79
C LEU A 107 -3.79 3.82 3.94
N VAL A 108 -3.15 3.22 4.94
CA VAL A 108 -3.24 1.78 5.22
C VAL A 108 -4.46 1.39 6.06
N SER A 109 -5.27 2.36 6.48
CA SER A 109 -6.51 2.07 7.20
C SER A 109 -7.47 1.30 6.30
N GLN A 110 -8.08 0.26 6.86
CA GLN A 110 -8.93 -0.68 6.13
C GLN A 110 -10.08 0.01 5.37
N SER A 111 -10.67 1.05 5.97
CA SER A 111 -11.82 1.78 5.45
C SER A 111 -11.47 3.08 4.71
N ASN A 112 -10.18 3.40 4.55
CA ASN A 112 -9.80 4.64 3.88
C ASN A 112 -10.19 4.61 2.39
N ASP A 113 -10.78 5.71 1.93
CA ASP A 113 -11.10 5.87 0.51
C ASP A 113 -9.82 6.19 -0.26
N LEU A 114 -9.52 5.33 -1.23
CA LEU A 114 -8.37 5.37 -2.10
C LEU A 114 -8.74 5.99 -3.47
N SER A 115 -10.02 6.25 -3.74
CA SER A 115 -10.54 6.67 -5.05
C SER A 115 -9.84 7.91 -5.62
N SER A 116 -9.36 8.82 -4.76
CA SER A 116 -8.66 10.05 -5.14
C SER A 116 -7.14 9.92 -5.22
N LEU A 117 -6.54 8.80 -4.78
CA LEU A 117 -5.09 8.63 -4.73
C LEU A 117 -4.49 8.49 -6.13
N ARG A 118 -3.51 9.33 -6.43
CA ARG A 118 -2.75 9.29 -7.68
C ARG A 118 -1.27 9.44 -7.37
N ALA A 119 -0.52 8.37 -7.54
CA ALA A 119 0.94 8.41 -7.43
C ALA A 119 1.52 9.19 -8.61
N LYS A 120 2.55 10.00 -8.37
CA LYS A 120 3.37 10.61 -9.43
C LYS A 120 4.41 9.59 -9.90
N TYR A 121 3.98 8.50 -10.52
CA TYR A 121 4.91 7.52 -11.12
C TYR A 121 4.99 7.75 -12.64
N PRO A 122 6.10 7.40 -13.33
CA PRO A 122 6.18 7.59 -14.77
C PRO A 122 5.04 6.81 -15.41
N HIS A 123 4.26 7.51 -16.20
CA HIS A 123 3.14 6.96 -16.96
C HIS A 123 3.56 5.74 -17.81
N ASP A 124 4.86 5.53 -18.03
CA ASP A 124 5.41 4.46 -18.87
C ASP A 124 5.39 3.06 -18.24
N VAL A 125 5.39 2.94 -16.91
CA VAL A 125 5.26 1.62 -16.23
C VAL A 125 3.78 1.20 -16.09
N VAL A 126 2.87 2.16 -16.30
CA VAL A 126 1.42 1.98 -16.42
C VAL A 126 1.02 2.01 -17.91
N ASN A 127 1.83 1.44 -18.79
CA ASN A 127 1.34 0.88 -20.04
C ASN A 127 1.00 -0.58 -19.69
N HIS A 128 -0.25 -0.96 -19.42
CA HIS A 128 -1.19 -1.46 -20.43
C HIS A 128 -2.65 -1.49 -19.92
N LEU A 129 -2.98 -0.72 -18.89
CA LEU A 129 -4.38 -0.46 -18.53
C LEU A 129 -4.95 0.54 -19.53
N SER A 130 -6.24 0.43 -19.89
CA SER A 130 -6.85 1.58 -20.55
C SER A 130 -6.70 2.80 -19.64
N CYS A 131 -6.42 3.96 -20.23
CA CYS A 131 -6.31 5.21 -19.47
C CYS A 131 -7.55 5.48 -18.59
N ASP A 132 -8.69 4.88 -18.92
CA ASP A 132 -9.94 5.00 -18.17
C ASP A 132 -9.98 4.08 -16.94
N GLU A 133 -9.62 2.80 -17.07
CA GLU A 133 -9.61 1.84 -15.95
C GLU A 133 -8.55 2.18 -14.90
N ALA A 134 -7.36 2.57 -15.35
CA ALA A 134 -6.30 3.08 -14.48
C ALA A 134 -6.73 4.37 -13.78
N ARG A 135 -7.49 5.25 -14.43
CA ARG A 135 -7.85 6.56 -13.89
C ARG A 135 -9.09 6.52 -13.01
N ASN A 136 -10.05 5.65 -13.29
CA ASN A 136 -11.40 5.72 -12.70
C ASN A 136 -11.72 4.54 -11.78
N HIS A 137 -11.07 3.37 -11.94
CA HIS A 137 -11.46 2.16 -11.20
C HIS A 137 -10.38 1.62 -10.26
N TYR A 138 -9.12 1.57 -10.70
CA TYR A 138 -8.04 0.90 -9.93
C TYR A 138 -6.87 1.81 -9.58
N GLY A 139 -6.83 3.03 -10.10
CA GLY A 139 -5.73 3.98 -9.89
C GLY A 139 -5.41 4.24 -8.43
N GLY A 140 -6.43 4.30 -7.58
CA GLY A 140 -6.28 4.47 -6.14
C GLY A 140 -5.51 3.33 -5.47
N VAL A 141 -5.98 2.11 -5.70
CA VAL A 141 -5.40 0.86 -5.16
C VAL A 141 -3.97 0.66 -5.66
N VAL A 142 -3.74 0.88 -6.95
CA VAL A 142 -2.42 0.72 -7.57
C VAL A 142 -1.44 1.82 -7.11
N SER A 143 -1.95 3.02 -6.82
CA SER A 143 -1.14 4.14 -6.31
C SER A 143 -0.79 4.04 -4.83
N LEU A 144 -1.50 3.20 -4.07
CA LEU A 144 -1.39 3.16 -2.62
C LEU A 144 0.02 2.83 -2.13
N ILE A 145 0.55 1.67 -2.53
CA ILE A 145 1.86 1.18 -2.10
C ILE A 145 2.99 2.17 -2.41
N PRO A 146 3.14 2.67 -3.66
CA PRO A 146 4.23 3.61 -3.97
C PRO A 146 4.14 4.92 -3.17
N ILE A 147 2.93 5.48 -2.97
CA ILE A 147 2.76 6.69 -2.15
C ILE A 147 3.25 6.46 -0.72
N ILE A 148 2.88 5.33 -0.10
CA ILE A 148 3.28 5.02 1.26
C ILE A 148 4.80 4.80 1.35
N LEU A 149 5.38 4.08 0.38
CA LEU A 149 6.83 3.86 0.34
C LEU A 149 7.60 5.18 0.28
N ASP A 150 7.14 6.14 -0.53
CA ASP A 150 7.75 7.47 -0.61
C ASP A 150 7.64 8.23 0.72
N LEU A 151 6.46 8.23 1.34
CA LEU A 151 6.26 8.84 2.67
C LEU A 151 7.16 8.22 3.75
N MET A 152 7.35 6.89 3.72
CA MET A 152 8.21 6.18 4.66
C MET A 152 9.69 6.48 4.44
N LYS A 153 10.14 6.64 3.19
CA LYS A 153 11.50 7.09 2.88
C LYS A 153 11.76 8.49 3.40
N GLU A 154 10.83 9.40 3.17
CA GLU A 154 10.90 10.77 3.70
C GLU A 154 10.93 10.75 5.23
N TRP A 155 10.11 9.92 5.88
CA TRP A 155 10.15 9.76 7.33
C TRP A 155 11.53 9.34 7.83
N ILE A 156 12.18 8.36 7.20
CA ILE A 156 13.52 7.92 7.58
C ILE A 156 14.53 9.05 7.36
N ALA A 157 14.52 9.68 6.18
CA ALA A 157 15.45 10.76 5.84
C ALA A 157 15.34 11.94 6.81
N HIS A 158 14.13 12.29 7.26
CA HIS A 158 13.91 13.32 8.27
C HIS A 158 14.33 12.86 9.67
N SER A 159 14.07 11.61 10.03
CA SER A 159 14.44 11.05 11.33
C SER A 159 15.97 10.97 11.53
N GLU A 160 16.72 10.72 10.45
CA GLU A 160 18.19 10.69 10.50
C GLU A 160 18.83 12.07 10.66
N LYS A 161 18.15 13.13 10.20
CA LYS A 161 18.60 14.52 10.35
C LYS A 161 18.37 15.06 11.76
N LEU A 162 17.63 14.35 12.61
CA LEU A 162 17.37 14.80 13.98
C LEU A 162 18.63 14.67 14.85
N PRO A 163 18.96 15.69 15.66
CA PRO A 163 20.07 15.61 16.60
C PRO A 163 19.84 14.45 17.57
N ARG A 164 20.87 13.61 17.80
CA ARG A 164 20.80 12.44 18.70
C ARG A 164 20.35 12.77 20.14
N LYS A 165 20.36 14.06 20.54
CA LYS A 165 19.91 14.54 21.86
C LYS A 165 18.37 14.58 22.02
N ALA A 166 17.60 14.53 20.92
CA ALA A 166 16.13 14.44 20.99
C ALA A 166 15.64 13.00 21.30
N LEU A 167 16.51 12.00 21.14
CA LEU A 167 16.20 10.58 21.41
C LEU A 167 16.19 10.21 22.91
N GLN A 168 16.66 11.09 23.81
CA GLN A 168 16.86 10.77 25.24
C GLN A 168 15.90 11.47 26.22
N HIS A 169 15.03 12.38 25.79
CA HIS A 169 14.11 13.05 26.71
C HIS A 169 12.81 12.25 26.86
N GLY A 170 12.92 11.12 27.55
CA GLY A 170 11.80 10.28 28.01
C GLY A 170 12.11 9.58 29.33
N ALA A 171 13.04 10.11 30.12
CA ALA A 171 13.38 9.63 31.45
C ALA A 171 13.64 10.82 32.37
N THR A 172 12.56 11.37 32.92
CA THR A 172 12.55 12.09 34.21
C THR A 172 11.26 11.75 34.92
#